data_AF-A0A3D5NSN8-F1
#
_entry.id   AF-A0A3D5NSN8-F1
#
_cell.length_a   1.000
_cell.length_b   1.000
_cell.length_c   1.000
_cell.angle_alpha   90.00
_cell.angle_beta   90.00
_cell.angle_gamma   90.00
#
_symmetry.space_group_name_H-M   'P 1'
#
loop_
_entity.id
_entity.type
_entity.pdbx_description
1 polymer ?
#
loop_
_entity_poly.entity_id
_entity_poly.type
_entity_poly.pdbx_seq_one_letter_code
_entity_poly.pdbx_strand_id
1 'polypeptide(L)'
;MTALKKIGIYIAGLFILALGVSVSIKSDLGISPVNSLPYVLSHIVNIEMGYLTMGVFIAFIGLQVMILRREFKIINTLQILCSIAFGYFVNLSNYLMSSFAAPDHILLRLVIAFTSAALCGLGIFLYVEARVMPLPAEGLTKAISDKTGRPFSTVKVMFDLTMVI
;
A
#
# COMPACT_ATOMS: atom_id res chain seq x y z
N MET A 1 -2.42 -1.48 -25.53
CA MET A 1 -2.30 -2.58 -24.56
C MET A 1 -3.69 -3.14 -24.29
N THR A 2 -3.94 -4.42 -24.55
CA THR A 2 -5.24 -5.08 -24.30
C THR A 2 -5.59 -5.06 -22.81
N ALA A 3 -6.89 -5.06 -22.48
CA ALA A 3 -7.37 -4.99 -21.09
C ALA A 3 -6.77 -6.11 -20.21
N LEU A 4 -6.67 -7.33 -20.75
CA LEU A 4 -6.06 -8.46 -20.05
C LEU A 4 -4.59 -8.21 -19.66
N LYS A 5 -3.81 -7.59 -20.56
CA LYS A 5 -2.41 -7.25 -20.29
C LYS A 5 -2.28 -6.16 -19.23
N LYS A 6 -3.19 -5.18 -19.20
CA LYS A 6 -3.25 -4.18 -18.12
C LYS A 6 -3.51 -4.81 -16.76
N ILE A 7 -4.50 -5.70 -16.69
CA ILE A 7 -4.85 -6.39 -15.44
C ILE A 7 -3.69 -7.28 -14.97
N GLY A 8 -3.04 -8.01 -15.88
CA GLY A 8 -1.86 -8.82 -15.54
C GLY A 8 -0.71 -7.98 -14.95
N ILE A 9 -0.38 -6.85 -15.57
CA ILE A 9 0.66 -5.93 -15.07
C ILE A 9 0.25 -5.33 -13.73
N TYR A 10 -1.03 -4.97 -13.58
CA TYR A 10 -1.58 -4.44 -12.33
C TYR A 10 -1.45 -5.43 -11.17
N ILE A 11 -1.88 -6.67 -11.38
CA ILE A 11 -1.81 -7.74 -10.37
C ILE A 11 -0.35 -8.04 -10.01
N ALA A 12 0.53 -8.14 -11.01
CA ALA A 12 1.96 -8.33 -10.77
C ALA A 12 2.57 -7.17 -9.98
N GLY A 13 2.22 -5.92 -10.33
CA GLY A 13 2.66 -4.73 -9.61
C GLY A 13 2.21 -4.72 -8.15
N LEU A 14 0.94 -5.06 -7.88
CA LEU A 14 0.42 -5.19 -6.51
C LEU A 14 1.16 -6.27 -5.72
N PHE A 15 1.45 -7.42 -6.33
CA PHE A 15 2.19 -8.48 -5.66
C PHE A 15 3.65 -8.09 -5.38
N ILE A 16 4.34 -7.48 -6.33
CA ILE A 16 5.70 -6.96 -6.15
C ILE A 16 5.74 -5.90 -5.05
N LEU A 17 4.74 -5.01 -5.00
CA LEU A 17 4.59 -4.04 -3.93
C LEU A 17 4.44 -4.73 -2.57
N ALA A 18 3.56 -5.73 -2.47
CA ALA A 18 3.36 -6.48 -1.23
C ALA A 18 4.64 -7.20 -0.77
N LEU A 19 5.40 -7.77 -1.71
CA LEU A 19 6.71 -8.36 -1.43
C LEU A 19 7.70 -7.32 -0.91
N GLY A 20 7.79 -6.16 -1.55
CA GLY A 20 8.65 -5.06 -1.09
C GLY A 20 8.33 -4.63 0.34
N VAL A 21 7.04 -4.48 0.66
CA VAL A 21 6.57 -4.14 2.01
C VAL A 21 6.99 -5.22 3.02
N SER A 22 6.83 -6.50 2.68
CA SER A 22 7.22 -7.61 3.54
C SER A 22 8.74 -7.67 3.78
N VAL A 23 9.54 -7.45 2.73
CA VAL A 23 11.00 -7.34 2.82
C VAL A 23 11.41 -6.15 3.69
N SER A 24 10.68 -5.03 3.64
CA SER A 24 10.91 -3.87 4.50
C SER A 24 10.85 -4.23 5.98
N ILE A 25 9.84 -5.02 6.38
CA ILE A 25 9.68 -5.48 7.77
C ILE A 25 10.91 -6.27 8.21
N LYS A 26 11.47 -7.10 7.34
CA LYS A 26 12.67 -7.90 7.63
C LYS A 26 13.96 -7.11 7.71
N SER A 27 14.01 -5.90 7.14
CA SER A 27 15.15 -5.00 7.33
C SER A 27 15.25 -4.47 8.77
N ASP A 28 14.13 -4.44 9.50
CA ASP A 28 13.99 -3.82 10.82
C ASP A 28 14.41 -2.32 10.83
N LEU A 29 14.53 -1.67 9.67
CA LEU A 29 14.86 -0.24 9.55
C LEU A 29 13.63 0.65 9.31
N GLY A 30 12.44 0.04 9.37
CA GLY A 30 11.17 0.71 9.19
C GLY A 30 10.34 0.16 8.03
N ILE A 31 9.13 0.72 7.90
CA ILE A 31 8.14 0.38 6.88
C ILE A 31 7.54 1.67 6.32
N SER A 32 6.92 1.60 5.14
CA SER A 32 6.26 2.78 4.55
C SER A 32 5.14 3.31 5.45
N PRO A 33 4.93 4.65 5.53
CA PRO A 33 3.93 5.26 6.40
C PRO A 33 2.52 4.70 6.23
N VAL A 34 2.08 4.45 5.00
CA VAL A 34 0.74 3.89 4.76
C VAL A 34 0.56 2.50 5.40
N ASN A 35 1.64 1.72 5.46
CA ASN A 35 1.64 0.37 6.00
C ASN A 35 2.04 0.30 7.48
N SER A 36 2.53 1.39 8.10
CA SER A 36 2.86 1.41 9.52
C SER A 36 1.63 1.18 10.39
N LEU A 37 0.50 1.81 10.05
CA LEU A 37 -0.76 1.64 10.79
C LEU A 37 -1.25 0.19 10.83
N PRO A 38 -1.47 -0.51 9.69
CA PRO A 38 -1.88 -1.92 9.74
C PRO A 38 -0.82 -2.83 10.35
N TYR A 39 0.48 -2.50 10.23
CA TYR A 39 1.56 -3.24 10.86
C TYR A 39 1.50 -3.15 12.40
N VAL A 40 1.44 -1.95 12.96
CA VAL A 40 1.34 -1.75 14.43
C VAL A 40 0.07 -2.39 14.96
N LEU A 41 -1.07 -2.20 14.28
CA LEU A 41 -2.31 -2.85 14.67
C LEU A 41 -2.16 -4.39 14.67
N SER A 42 -1.44 -4.97 13.71
CA SER A 42 -1.23 -6.44 13.64
C SER A 42 -0.54 -7.00 14.88
N HIS A 43 0.38 -6.24 15.46
CA HIS A 43 1.07 -6.61 16.70
C HIS A 43 0.19 -6.43 17.94
N ILE A 44 -0.73 -5.45 17.94
CA ILE A 44 -1.62 -5.20 19.09
C ILE A 44 -2.74 -6.25 19.13
N VAL A 45 -3.40 -6.51 18.00
CA VAL A 45 -4.60 -7.37 17.96
C VAL A 45 -4.29 -8.82 17.55
N ASN A 46 -3.03 -9.14 17.21
CA ASN A 46 -2.60 -10.47 16.77
C ASN A 46 -3.39 -11.01 15.55
N ILE A 47 -3.72 -10.12 14.61
CA ILE A 47 -4.34 -10.46 13.32
C ILE A 47 -3.31 -10.26 12.21
N GLU A 48 -3.33 -11.09 11.17
CA GLU A 48 -2.41 -10.94 10.04
C GLU A 48 -2.52 -9.54 9.41
N MET A 49 -1.36 -8.91 9.20
CA MET A 49 -1.25 -7.54 8.71
C MET A 49 -2.08 -7.26 7.46
N GLY A 50 -2.17 -8.20 6.52
CA GLY A 50 -2.93 -8.04 5.28
C GLY A 50 -4.42 -7.83 5.51
N TYR A 51 -5.04 -8.50 6.49
CA TYR A 51 -6.45 -8.28 6.81
C TYR A 51 -6.68 -6.88 7.42
N LEU A 52 -5.74 -6.42 8.24
CA LEU A 52 -5.79 -5.06 8.78
C LEU A 52 -5.55 -4.01 7.70
N THR A 53 -4.67 -4.28 6.74
CA THR A 53 -4.51 -3.44 5.56
C THR A 53 -5.83 -3.32 4.80
N MET A 54 -6.56 -4.43 4.59
CA MET A 54 -7.90 -4.38 3.97
C MET A 54 -8.84 -3.47 4.77
N GLY A 55 -8.88 -3.61 6.10
CA GLY A 55 -9.72 -2.80 6.98
C GLY A 55 -9.40 -1.30 6.90
N VAL A 56 -8.12 -0.94 7.00
CA VAL A 56 -7.64 0.44 6.86
C VAL A 56 -7.99 1.01 5.48
N PHE A 57 -7.82 0.21 4.43
CA PHE A 57 -8.12 0.61 3.06
C PHE A 57 -9.63 0.82 2.84
N ILE A 58 -10.48 -0.03 3.41
CA ILE A 58 -11.94 0.17 3.41
C ILE A 58 -12.29 1.46 4.16
N ALA A 59 -11.65 1.75 5.29
CA ALA A 59 -11.84 3.02 6.00
C ALA A 59 -11.44 4.22 5.14
N PHE A 60 -10.33 4.15 4.39
CA PHE A 60 -9.93 5.19 3.44
C PHE A 60 -10.94 5.40 2.33
N ILE A 61 -11.54 4.34 1.79
CA ILE A 61 -12.64 4.44 0.82
C ILE A 61 -13.84 5.16 1.46
N GLY A 62 -14.17 4.84 2.71
CA GLY A 62 -15.21 5.56 3.48
C GLY A 62 -14.91 7.06 3.60
N LEU A 63 -13.67 7.43 3.91
CA LEU A 63 -13.23 8.83 3.96
C LEU A 63 -13.32 9.50 2.58
N GLN A 64 -12.94 8.81 1.51
CA GLN A 64 -13.11 9.30 0.13
C GLN A 64 -14.58 9.64 -0.17
N VAL A 65 -15.52 8.77 0.23
CA VAL A 65 -16.97 9.01 0.07
C VAL A 65 -17.40 10.25 0.86
N MET A 66 -16.94 10.42 2.10
CA MET A 66 -17.27 11.59 2.93
C MET A 66 -16.72 12.91 2.36
N ILE A 67 -15.53 12.89 1.76
CA ILE A 67 -14.84 14.06 1.21
C ILE A 67 -15.43 14.45 -0.16
N LEU A 68 -15.58 13.49 -1.08
CA LEU A 68 -16.05 13.75 -2.44
C LEU A 68 -17.57 13.89 -2.50
N ARG A 69 -18.31 13.22 -1.61
CA ARG A 69 -19.79 13.19 -1.57
C ARG A 69 -20.38 12.89 -2.95
N ARG A 70 -21.02 13.88 -3.59
CA ARG A 70 -21.65 13.75 -4.91
C ARG A 70 -20.65 13.54 -6.06
N GLU A 71 -19.38 13.86 -5.85
CA GLU A 71 -18.32 13.65 -6.84
C GLU A 71 -17.68 12.26 -6.74
N PHE A 72 -18.10 11.45 -5.75
CA PHE A 72 -17.61 10.09 -5.61
C PHE A 72 -18.10 9.22 -6.77
N LYS A 73 -17.16 8.68 -7.55
CA LYS A 73 -17.49 7.82 -8.68
C LYS A 73 -17.70 6.39 -8.18
N ILE A 74 -18.81 5.77 -8.57
CA ILE A 74 -19.15 4.37 -8.20
C ILE A 74 -18.04 3.39 -8.61
N ILE A 75 -17.29 3.68 -9.68
CA ILE A 75 -16.14 2.86 -10.09
C ILE A 75 -15.07 2.77 -9.00
N ASN A 76 -14.93 3.77 -8.12
CA ASN A 76 -13.98 3.74 -7.02
C ASN A 76 -14.38 2.71 -5.95
N THR A 77 -15.62 2.24 -5.90
CA THR A 77 -16.02 1.12 -5.04
C THR A 77 -15.30 -0.18 -5.41
N LEU A 78 -14.83 -0.32 -6.66
CA LEU A 78 -13.98 -1.45 -7.05
C LEU A 78 -12.62 -1.47 -6.33
N GLN A 79 -12.20 -0.35 -5.71
CA GLN A 79 -11.04 -0.33 -4.83
C GLN A 79 -11.19 -1.33 -3.67
N ILE A 80 -12.41 -1.67 -3.24
CA ILE A 80 -12.65 -2.70 -2.22
C ILE A 80 -12.09 -4.05 -2.69
N LEU A 81 -12.39 -4.44 -3.94
CA LEU A 81 -11.87 -5.69 -4.52
C LEU A 81 -10.35 -5.67 -4.65
N CYS A 82 -9.78 -4.52 -5.07
CA CYS A 82 -8.34 -4.35 -5.12
C CYS A 82 -7.69 -4.42 -3.72
N SER A 83 -8.36 -3.89 -2.70
CA SER A 83 -7.88 -3.91 -1.31
C SER A 83 -7.84 -5.32 -0.76
N ILE A 84 -8.89 -6.11 -1.03
CA ILE A 84 -8.95 -7.53 -0.68
C ILE A 84 -7.80 -8.29 -1.37
N ALA A 85 -7.64 -8.12 -2.69
CA ALA A 85 -6.54 -8.76 -3.41
C ALA A 85 -5.16 -8.38 -2.84
N PHE A 86 -4.95 -7.09 -2.58
CA PHE A 86 -3.69 -6.60 -2.02
C PHE A 86 -3.43 -7.14 -0.61
N GLY A 87 -4.44 -7.17 0.26
CA GLY A 87 -4.30 -7.73 1.61
C GLY A 87 -3.90 -9.21 1.60
N TYR A 88 -4.48 -10.02 0.69
CA TYR A 88 -4.03 -11.41 0.53
C TYR A 88 -2.59 -11.50 0.01
N PHE A 89 -2.18 -10.62 -0.89
CA PHE A 89 -0.78 -10.55 -1.32
C PHE A 89 0.16 -10.15 -0.18
N VAL A 90 -0.25 -9.27 0.72
CA VAL A 90 0.52 -8.92 1.91
C VAL A 90 0.69 -10.13 2.83
N ASN A 91 -0.39 -10.88 3.12
CA ASN A 91 -0.28 -12.08 3.95
C ASN A 91 0.58 -13.16 3.29
N LEU A 92 0.38 -13.41 2.00
CA LEU A 92 1.22 -14.34 1.25
C LEU A 92 2.69 -13.91 1.27
N SER A 93 2.97 -12.62 1.06
CA SER A 93 4.34 -12.09 1.10
C SER A 93 4.97 -12.25 2.47
N ASN A 94 4.23 -11.92 3.53
CA ASN A 94 4.68 -12.10 4.92
C ASN A 94 4.92 -13.57 5.26
N TYR A 95 4.08 -14.47 4.77
CA TYR A 95 4.28 -15.91 4.90
C TYR A 95 5.55 -16.37 4.16
N LEU A 96 5.76 -15.94 2.92
CA LEU A 96 6.97 -16.26 2.15
C LEU A 96 8.24 -15.75 2.82
N MET A 97 8.17 -14.59 3.49
CA MET A 97 9.28 -14.00 4.22
C MET A 97 9.39 -14.52 5.67
N SER A 98 8.48 -15.35 6.15
CA SER A 98 8.43 -15.78 7.57
C SER A 98 9.70 -16.48 8.03
N SER A 99 10.31 -17.30 7.17
CA SER A 99 11.55 -18.04 7.43
C SER A 99 12.82 -17.18 7.46
N PHE A 100 12.74 -15.92 7.05
CA PHE A 100 13.87 -14.99 7.07
C PHE A 100 13.84 -14.17 8.35
N ALA A 101 14.85 -14.31 9.19
CA ALA A 101 15.07 -13.44 10.35
C ALA A 101 15.75 -12.14 9.92
N ALA A 102 15.54 -11.07 10.70
CA ALA A 102 16.27 -9.82 10.50
C ALA A 102 17.77 -10.08 10.77
N PRO A 103 18.68 -9.66 9.88
CA PRO A 103 20.11 -9.87 10.08
C PRO A 103 20.66 -8.92 11.17
N ASP A 104 21.58 -9.42 12.00
CA ASP A 104 22.21 -8.62 13.06
C ASP A 104 23.11 -7.50 12.52
N HIS A 105 23.69 -7.70 11.33
CA HIS A 105 24.61 -6.75 10.72
C HIS A 105 23.86 -5.59 10.03
N ILE A 106 24.15 -4.36 10.45
CA ILE A 106 23.57 -3.14 9.89
C ILE A 106 23.73 -3.01 8.37
N LEU A 107 24.87 -3.46 7.81
CA LEU A 107 25.10 -3.40 6.37
C LEU A 107 24.11 -4.28 5.61
N LEU A 108 23.81 -5.48 6.13
CA LEU A 108 22.80 -6.37 5.57
C LEU A 108 21.40 -5.79 5.70
N ARG A 109 21.07 -5.16 6.84
CA ARG A 109 19.79 -4.46 7.03
C ARG A 109 19.60 -3.34 6.00
N LEU A 110 20.65 -2.55 5.74
CA LEU A 110 20.64 -1.52 4.70
C LEU A 110 20.43 -2.10 3.31
N VAL A 111 21.13 -3.18 2.95
CA VAL A 111 20.93 -3.87 1.66
C VAL A 111 19.48 -4.32 1.52
N ILE A 112 18.90 -4.97 2.53
CA ILE A 112 17.49 -5.39 2.53
C ILE A 112 16.55 -4.19 2.41
N ALA A 113 16.82 -3.09 3.12
CA ALA A 113 16.01 -1.88 3.02
C ALA A 113 16.05 -1.24 1.62
N PHE A 114 17.22 -1.18 0.98
CA PHE A 114 17.34 -0.71 -0.40
C PHE A 114 16.64 -1.63 -1.39
N THR A 115 16.75 -2.96 -1.21
CA THR A 115 16.01 -3.94 -2.01
C THR A 115 14.50 -3.77 -1.84
N SER A 116 14.03 -3.61 -0.59
CA SER A 116 12.63 -3.30 -0.28
C SER A 116 12.16 -2.03 -0.99
N ALA A 117 12.93 -0.94 -0.91
CA ALA A 117 12.59 0.32 -1.55
C ALA A 117 12.50 0.19 -3.07
N ALA A 118 13.43 -0.54 -3.69
CA ALA A 118 13.41 -0.82 -5.13
C ALA A 118 12.18 -1.65 -5.53
N LEU A 119 11.84 -2.70 -4.76
CA LEU A 119 10.65 -3.51 -4.99
C LEU A 119 9.37 -2.69 -4.83
N CYS A 120 9.25 -1.88 -3.77
CA CYS A 120 8.11 -0.99 -3.57
C CYS A 120 7.97 0.00 -4.74
N GLY A 121 9.06 0.65 -5.15
CA GLY A 121 9.08 1.58 -6.27
C GLY A 121 8.66 0.92 -7.59
N LEU A 122 9.20 -0.27 -7.87
CA LEU A 122 8.83 -1.05 -9.05
C LEU A 122 7.35 -1.47 -9.02
N GLY A 123 6.86 -1.96 -7.88
CA GLY A 123 5.47 -2.36 -7.70
C GLY A 123 4.51 -1.19 -7.91
N ILE A 124 4.81 -0.03 -7.31
CA ILE A 124 4.06 1.22 -7.51
C ILE A 124 4.05 1.62 -8.98
N PHE A 125 5.22 1.66 -9.61
CA PHE A 125 5.34 2.01 -11.03
C PHE A 125 4.46 1.11 -11.92
N LEU A 126 4.53 -0.21 -11.72
CA LEU A 126 3.77 -1.18 -12.53
C LEU A 126 2.26 -1.04 -12.35
N TYR A 127 1.77 -0.96 -11.11
CA TYR A 127 0.32 -0.91 -10.89
C TYR A 127 -0.27 0.45 -11.31
N VAL A 128 0.46 1.56 -11.11
CA VAL A 128 0.03 2.90 -11.52
C VAL A 128 0.01 3.01 -13.05
N GLU A 129 1.05 2.53 -13.74
CA GLU A 129 1.12 2.58 -15.21
C GLU A 129 0.07 1.70 -15.89
N ALA A 130 -0.41 0.65 -15.22
CA ALA A 130 -1.52 -0.16 -15.72
C ALA A 130 -2.85 0.63 -15.85
N ARG A 131 -2.98 1.77 -15.14
CA ARG A 131 -4.16 2.67 -15.15
C ARG A 131 -5.48 1.93 -14.91
N VAL A 132 -5.47 0.93 -14.03
CA VAL A 132 -6.65 0.14 -13.68
C VAL A 132 -7.41 0.82 -12.53
N MET A 133 -6.79 0.92 -11.36
CA MET A 133 -7.37 1.55 -10.18
C MET A 133 -6.24 1.97 -9.21
N PRO A 134 -6.22 3.18 -8.64
CA PRO A 134 -5.30 3.51 -7.56
C PRO A 134 -5.64 2.70 -6.29
N LEU A 135 -4.63 2.39 -5.47
CA LEU A 135 -4.88 1.87 -4.13
C LEU A 135 -5.58 2.95 -3.25
N PRO A 136 -6.32 2.56 -2.21
CA PRO A 136 -7.14 3.49 -1.42
C PRO A 136 -6.41 4.64 -0.76
N ALA A 137 -5.14 4.44 -0.38
CA ALA A 137 -4.34 5.52 0.18
C ALA A 137 -4.12 6.63 -0.85
N GLU A 138 -3.69 6.29 -2.06
CA GLU A 138 -3.53 7.19 -3.19
C GLU A 138 -4.87 7.78 -3.66
N GLY A 139 -5.94 6.98 -3.60
CA GLY A 139 -7.30 7.45 -3.85
C GLY A 139 -7.74 8.53 -2.87
N LEU A 140 -7.43 8.35 -1.58
CA LEU A 140 -7.73 9.31 -0.51
C LEU A 140 -6.90 10.57 -0.64
N THR A 141 -5.59 10.47 -0.86
CA THR A 141 -4.74 11.65 -1.05
C THR A 141 -5.13 12.42 -2.30
N LYS A 142 -5.54 11.72 -3.37
CA LYS A 142 -6.11 12.36 -4.57
C LYS A 142 -7.42 13.07 -4.28
N ALA A 143 -8.34 12.45 -3.54
CA ALA A 143 -9.60 13.09 -3.16
C ALA A 143 -9.39 14.38 -2.35
N ILE A 144 -8.44 14.38 -1.42
CA ILE A 144 -8.08 15.58 -0.64
C ILE A 144 -7.42 16.63 -1.54
N SER A 145 -6.52 16.23 -2.43
CA SER A 145 -5.87 17.13 -3.40
C SER A 145 -6.89 17.80 -4.32
N ASP A 146 -7.80 17.02 -4.89
CA ASP A 146 -8.87 17.50 -5.77
C ASP A 146 -9.79 18.50 -5.03
N LYS A 147 -10.11 18.26 -3.75
CA LYS A 147 -10.96 19.15 -2.94
C LYS A 147 -10.26 20.41 -2.41
N THR A 148 -8.98 20.33 -2.10
CA THR A 148 -8.23 21.45 -1.52
C THR A 148 -7.53 22.32 -2.57
N GLY A 149 -7.44 21.85 -3.82
CA GLY A 149 -6.69 22.50 -4.90
C GLY A 149 -5.17 22.47 -4.69
N ARG A 150 -4.67 21.75 -3.67
CA ARG A 150 -3.23 21.64 -3.39
C ARG A 150 -2.59 20.54 -4.23
N PRO A 151 -1.29 20.66 -4.57
CA PRO A 151 -0.58 19.63 -5.33
C PRO A 151 -0.64 18.26 -4.65
N PHE A 152 -0.83 17.20 -5.44
CA PHE A 152 -0.90 15.82 -4.94
C PHE A 152 0.31 15.44 -4.09
N SER A 153 1.51 15.86 -4.49
CA SER A 153 2.75 15.60 -3.75
C SER A 153 2.72 16.18 -2.34
N THR A 154 2.28 17.43 -2.18
CA THR A 154 2.16 18.09 -0.87
C THR A 154 1.13 17.37 0.01
N VAL A 155 -0.03 17.03 -0.55
CA VAL A 155 -1.08 16.31 0.18
C VAL A 155 -0.61 14.92 0.57
N LYS A 156 0.13 14.22 -0.30
CA LYS A 156 0.68 12.90 -0.02
C LYS A 156 1.65 12.92 1.16
N VAL A 157 2.56 13.89 1.21
CA VAL A 157 3.49 14.04 2.34
C VAL A 157 2.73 14.33 3.64
N MET A 158 1.75 15.24 3.62
CA MET A 158 0.94 15.54 4.80
C MET A 158 0.16 14.32 5.29
N PHE A 159 -0.44 13.56 4.37
CA PHE A 159 -1.13 12.32 4.70
C PHE A 159 -0.17 11.28 5.30
N ASP A 160 1.01 11.11 4.72
CA ASP A 160 2.01 10.19 5.24
C ASP A 160 2.48 10.57 6.65
N LEU A 161 2.63 11.87 6.95
CA LEU A 161 2.93 12.33 8.31
C LEU A 161 1.83 11.93 9.31
N THR A 162 0.54 12.02 8.94
CA THR A 162 -0.56 11.60 9.81
C THR A 162 -0.62 10.10 10.07
N MET A 163 0.07 9.29 9.26
CA MET A 163 0.12 7.84 9.43
C MET A 163 1.25 7.37 10.34
N VAL A 164 2.22 8.24 10.63
CA VAL A 164 3.39 7.92 11.47
C VAL A 164 3.26 8.47 12.90
N ILE A 165 2.49 9.54 13.10
CA ILE A 165 2.21 10.16 14.40
C ILE A 165 1.06 9.43 15.11
#